data_AF-M3GSG2-F1
#
_entry.id   AF-M3GSG2-F1
#
_cell.length_a   1.000
_cell.length_b   1.000
_cell.length_c   1.000
_cell.angle_alpha   90.00
_cell.angle_beta   90.00
_cell.angle_gamma   90.00
#
_symmetry.space_group_name_H-M   'P 1'
#
loop_
_entity.id
_entity.type
_entity.pdbx_description
1 polymer ?
#
loop_
_entity_poly.entity_id
_entity_poly.type
_entity_poly.pdbx_seq_one_letter_code
_entity_poly.pdbx_strand_id
1 'polypeptide(L)'
;MKPIDEIIEHELSRFLEVVTNKFYLEMERGIQNATAGIAVFITEDNGPIRNTVSIYEFSQCSRCKTYHSNLEKHICKGSIPNA
;
A
#
# COMPACT_ATOMS: atom_id res chain seq x y z
N MET A 1 -43.95 -4.16 -6.02
CA MET A 1 -42.81 -5.01 -6.41
C MET A 1 -43.19 -6.46 -6.21
N LYS A 2 -42.56 -7.40 -6.91
CA LYS A 2 -42.81 -8.82 -6.63
C LYS A 2 -42.05 -9.20 -5.35
N PRO A 3 -42.58 -10.08 -4.49
CA PRO A 3 -41.92 -10.48 -3.23
C PRO A 3 -40.50 -11.02 -3.40
N ILE A 4 -40.19 -11.56 -4.58
CA ILE A 4 -38.85 -12.08 -4.93
C ILE A 4 -37.84 -10.94 -5.10
N ASP A 5 -38.26 -9.80 -5.65
CA ASP A 5 -37.37 -8.66 -5.88
C ASP A 5 -36.88 -8.09 -4.53
N GLU A 6 -37.76 -8.02 -3.53
CA GLU A 6 -37.43 -7.56 -2.18
C GLU A 6 -36.44 -8.50 -1.46
N ILE A 7 -36.59 -9.82 -1.63
CA ILE A 7 -35.66 -10.81 -1.08
C ILE A 7 -34.28 -10.68 -1.74
N ILE A 8 -34.25 -10.50 -3.07
CA ILE A 8 -32.99 -10.32 -3.81
C ILE A 8 -32.28 -9.04 -3.38
N GLU A 9 -33.00 -7.92 -3.27
CA GLU A 9 -32.44 -6.64 -2.82
C GLU A 9 -31.90 -6.72 -1.39
N HIS A 10 -32.60 -7.40 -0.49
CA HIS A 10 -32.16 -7.60 0.89
C HIS A 10 -30.86 -8.41 0.96
N GLU A 11 -30.79 -9.55 0.26
CA GLU A 11 -29.61 -10.41 0.28
C GLU A 11 -28.40 -9.77 -0.42
N LEU A 12 -28.61 -9.04 -1.52
CA LEU A 12 -27.55 -8.27 -2.17
C LEU A 12 -27.02 -7.16 -1.26
N SER A 13 -27.91 -6.45 -0.58
CA SER A 13 -27.52 -5.39 0.35
C SER A 13 -26.68 -5.94 1.50
N ARG A 14 -27.10 -7.08 2.08
CA ARG A 14 -26.35 -7.77 3.13
C ARG A 14 -25.00 -8.28 2.64
N PHE A 15 -24.93 -8.83 1.44
CA PHE A 15 -23.67 -9.28 0.85
C PHE A 15 -22.70 -8.12 0.66
N LEU A 16 -23.16 -7.00 0.10
CA LEU A 16 -22.34 -5.82 -0.11
C LEU A 16 -21.81 -5.26 1.21
N GLU A 17 -22.64 -5.20 2.25
CA GLU A 17 -22.21 -4.77 3.58
C GLU A 17 -21.06 -5.62 4.13
N VAL A 18 -21.18 -6.95 4.03
CA VAL A 18 -20.13 -7.88 4.48
C VAL A 18 -18.83 -7.68 3.69
N VAL A 19 -18.92 -7.56 2.37
CA VAL A 19 -17.76 -7.36 1.49
C VAL A 19 -17.09 -6.03 1.80
N THR A 20 -17.86 -4.95 1.93
CA THR A 20 -17.36 -3.61 2.24
C THR A 20 -16.66 -3.58 3.59
N ASN A 21 -17.26 -4.18 4.62
CA ASN A 21 -16.64 -4.27 5.95
C ASN A 21 -15.32 -5.05 5.92
N LYS A 22 -15.28 -6.18 5.20
CA LYS A 22 -14.05 -6.97 5.06
C LYS A 22 -12.98 -6.22 4.29
N PHE A 23 -13.36 -5.51 3.24
CA PHE A 23 -12.44 -4.67 2.46
C PHE A 23 -11.80 -3.60 3.36
N TYR A 24 -12.59 -2.85 4.12
CA TYR A 24 -12.06 -1.81 5.02
C TYR A 24 -11.10 -2.38 6.06
N LEU A 25 -11.44 -3.51 6.69
CA LEU A 25 -10.57 -4.16 7.68
C LEU A 25 -9.21 -4.58 7.09
N GLU A 26 -9.20 -5.19 5.91
CA GLU A 26 -7.93 -5.59 5.28
C GLU A 26 -7.14 -4.36 4.78
N MET A 27 -7.84 -3.31 4.32
CA MET A 27 -7.19 -2.06 3.92
C MET A 27 -6.51 -1.37 5.11
N GLU A 28 -7.22 -1.26 6.24
CA GLU A 28 -6.67 -0.70 7.48
C GLU A 28 -5.48 -1.50 7.97
N ARG A 29 -5.59 -2.83 7.99
CA ARG A 29 -4.48 -3.73 8.35
C ARG A 29 -3.28 -3.55 7.41
N GLY A 30 -3.53 -3.42 6.11
CA GLY A 30 -2.49 -3.16 5.11
C GLY A 30 -1.76 -1.83 5.37
N ILE A 31 -2.50 -0.77 5.64
CA ILE A 31 -1.94 0.54 6.01
C ILE A 31 -1.10 0.41 7.28
N GLN A 32 -1.64 -0.19 8.34
CA GLN A 32 -0.93 -0.36 9.61
C GLN A 32 0.38 -1.14 9.43
N ASN A 33 0.38 -2.22 8.65
CA ASN A 33 1.58 -3.00 8.37
C ASN A 33 2.63 -2.19 7.58
N ALA A 34 2.20 -1.44 6.56
CA ALA A 34 3.10 -0.58 5.79
C ALA A 34 3.69 0.54 6.66
N THR A 35 2.85 1.20 7.48
CA THR A 35 3.29 2.24 8.42
C THR A 35 4.25 1.69 9.47
N ALA A 36 3.98 0.50 10.01
CA ALA A 36 4.89 -0.17 10.94
C ALA A 36 6.24 -0.47 10.27
N GLY A 37 6.24 -0.96 9.02
CA GLY A 37 7.47 -1.18 8.25
C GLY A 37 8.26 0.11 8.01
N ILE A 38 7.59 1.21 7.67
CA ILE A 38 8.21 2.54 7.50
C ILE A 38 8.75 3.06 8.82
N ALA A 39 7.99 2.94 9.91
CA ALA A 39 8.42 3.38 11.24
C ALA A 39 9.67 2.63 11.69
N VAL A 40 9.68 1.30 11.54
CA VAL A 40 10.85 0.46 11.80
C VAL A 40 12.04 0.95 10.97
N PHE A 41 11.88 1.12 9.66
CA PHE A 41 12.93 1.62 8.77
C PHE A 41 13.50 2.99 9.21
N ILE A 42 12.65 3.95 9.57
CA ILE A 42 13.08 5.28 10.06
C ILE A 42 13.81 5.17 11.40
N THR A 43 13.35 4.29 12.30
CA THR A 43 13.97 4.13 13.62
C THR A 43 15.25 3.28 13.60
N GLU A 44 15.41 2.40 12.63
CA GLU A 44 16.61 1.56 12.41
C GLU A 44 17.81 2.35 11.88
N ASP A 45 17.62 3.58 11.38
CA ASP A 45 18.72 4.51 11.04
C ASP A 45 19.61 4.87 12.27
N ASN A 46 19.27 4.37 13.48
CA ASN A 46 20.04 4.50 14.72
C ASN A 46 20.54 3.15 15.33
N GLY A 47 20.43 2.00 14.65
CA GLY A 47 20.79 0.69 15.24
C GLY A 47 21.24 -0.39 14.23
N PRO A 48 21.88 -1.50 14.69
CA PRO A 48 22.51 -2.48 13.80
C PRO A 48 21.48 -3.35 13.05
N ILE A 49 21.49 -3.21 11.74
CA ILE A 49 20.66 -3.88 10.71
C ILE A 49 20.62 -5.40 10.92
N ARG A 50 19.46 -5.96 11.31
CA ARG A 50 19.12 -7.38 11.10
C ARG A 50 17.62 -7.64 10.97
N ASN A 51 17.30 -8.47 9.96
CA ASN A 51 16.07 -9.24 9.70
C ASN A 51 15.02 -8.64 8.76
N THR A 52 15.27 -8.84 7.47
CA THR A 52 14.39 -9.53 6.48
C THR A 52 12.91 -9.75 6.86
N VAL A 53 12.18 -8.69 7.15
CA VAL A 53 10.83 -8.57 6.59
C VAL A 53 11.06 -7.91 5.25
N SER A 54 10.42 -8.40 4.19
CA SER A 54 10.53 -7.85 2.83
C SER A 54 9.95 -6.43 2.79
N ILE A 55 10.64 -5.49 3.42
CA ILE A 55 10.46 -4.06 3.28
C ILE A 55 10.83 -3.83 1.83
N TYR A 56 9.84 -3.54 1.00
CA TYR A 56 10.03 -3.11 -0.37
C TYR A 56 11.23 -2.17 -0.40
N GLU A 57 12.35 -2.63 -0.95
CA GLU A 57 13.54 -1.81 -0.93
C GLU A 57 13.28 -0.66 -1.91
N PHE A 58 13.01 0.52 -1.37
CA PHE A 58 12.86 1.71 -2.18
C PHE A 58 14.20 2.42 -2.24
N SER A 59 14.73 2.64 -3.44
CA SER A 59 15.93 3.44 -3.64
C SER A 59 15.55 4.84 -4.13
N GLN A 60 16.27 5.86 -3.64
CA GLN A 60 16.09 7.23 -4.09
C GLN A 60 16.92 7.47 -5.36
N CYS A 61 16.29 7.93 -6.43
CA CYS A 61 17.03 8.36 -7.60
C CYS A 61 17.88 9.59 -7.24
N SER A 62 19.20 9.50 -7.43
CA SER A 62 20.12 10.61 -7.14
C SER A 62 19.82 11.86 -7.95
N ARG A 63 19.23 11.70 -9.15
CA ARG A 63 18.91 12.77 -10.10
C ARG A 63 17.56 13.43 -9.85
N CYS A 64 16.45 12.69 -9.90
CA CYS A 64 15.11 13.27 -9.73
C CYS A 64 14.62 13.29 -8.28
N LYS A 65 15.40 12.74 -7.33
CA LYS A 65 15.06 12.62 -5.90
C LYS A 65 13.79 11.82 -5.59
N THR A 66 13.21 11.15 -6.59
CA THR A 66 12.04 10.29 -6.46
C THR A 66 12.44 8.91 -5.94
N TYR A 67 11.71 8.39 -4.95
CA TYR A 67 11.84 7.02 -4.46
C TYR A 67 11.14 6.05 -5.40
N HIS A 68 11.77 4.91 -5.69
CA HIS A 68 11.23 3.87 -6.55
C HIS A 68 11.50 2.49 -5.97
N SER A 69 10.60 1.55 -6.21
CA SER A 69 10.77 0.16 -5.79
C SER A 69 11.93 -0.47 -6.56
N ASN A 70 12.82 -1.19 -5.87
CA ASN A 70 13.90 -1.96 -6.49
C ASN A 70 13.38 -3.12 -7.38
N LEU A 71 12.10 -3.49 -7.26
CA LEU A 71 11.45 -4.49 -8.10
C LEU A 71 10.99 -3.93 -9.47
N GLU A 72 10.93 -2.61 -9.62
CA GLU A 72 10.46 -1.96 -10.84
C GLU A 72 11.61 -1.19 -11.53
N LYS A 73 11.67 -1.24 -12.87
CA LYS A 73 12.62 -0.42 -13.62
C LYS A 73 12.24 1.06 -13.48
N HIS A 74 13.04 1.83 -12.76
CA HIS A 74 12.87 3.28 -12.67
C HIS A 74 13.35 3.99 -13.93
N ILE A 75 12.44 4.73 -14.57
CA ILE A 75 12.76 5.62 -15.69
C ILE A 75 12.80 7.05 -15.14
N CYS A 76 14.01 7.57 -14.93
CA CYS A 76 14.22 8.94 -14.46
C CYS A 76 13.86 9.94 -15.57
N LYS A 77 12.71 10.62 -15.43
CA LYS A 77 12.30 11.75 -16.28
C LYS A 77 12.85 13.11 -15.82
N GLY A 78 13.82 13.12 -14.90
CA GLY A 78 14.43 14.34 -14.37
C GLY A 78 15.01 15.19 -15.50
N SER A 79 14.54 16.44 -15.59
CA SER A 79 15.06 17.47 -16.49
C SER A 79 16.58 17.57 -16.36
N ILE A 80 17.28 17.52 -17.48
CA ILE A 80 18.73 17.81 -17.57
C ILE A 80 18.93 19.22 -16.98
N PRO A 81 19.68 19.40 -15.87
CA PRO A 81 20.25 20.69 -15.57
C PRO A 81 21.40 20.87 -16.56
N ASN A 82 21.23 21.78 -17.52
CA ASN A 82 22.33 22.25 -18.35
C ASN A 82 23.46 22.75 -17.44
N ALA A 83 24.63 22.15 -17.54
CA ALA A 83 25.91 22.72 -17.13
C ALA A 83 26.98 22.25 -18.11
#